data_AF-A0A2V7YK60-F1
#
_entry.id   AF-A0A2V7YK60-F1
#
_cell.length_a   1.000
_cell.length_b   1.000
_cell.length_c   1.000
_cell.angle_alpha   90.00
_cell.angle_beta   90.00
_cell.angle_gamma   90.00
#
_symmetry.space_group_name_H-M   'P 1'
#
loop_
_entity.id
_entity.type
_entity.pdbx_description
1 polymer ?
#
loop_
_entity_poly.entity_id
_entity_poly.type
_entity_poly.pdbx_seq_one_letter_code
_entity_poly.pdbx_strand_id
1 'polypeptide(L)'
;MPRTKSNEFEKAFAELEQIVKRLESEELPLDESLELFEKGIRLSRFCNQKLEEVEKKIELILADSKGQPVTEPFEPEEESEEDAATEEGL
;
A
#
# COMPACT_ATOMS: atom_id res chain seq x y z
N MET A 1 5.80 0.46 -19.91
CA MET A 1 4.80 0.85 -18.89
C MET A 1 4.48 -0.36 -18.03
N PRO A 2 4.73 -0.34 -16.70
CA PRO A 2 4.48 -1.51 -15.86
C PRO A 2 2.98 -1.58 -15.55
N ARG A 3 2.22 -2.34 -16.35
CA ARG A 3 0.78 -2.60 -16.13
C ARG A 3 0.49 -3.58 -14.99
N THR A 4 1.53 -4.05 -14.30
CA THR A 4 1.45 -5.16 -13.34
C THR A 4 0.66 -4.82 -12.08
N LYS A 5 0.81 -3.62 -11.50
CA LYS A 5 0.11 -3.25 -10.26
C LYS A 5 -1.41 -3.11 -10.41
N SER A 6 -1.88 -2.67 -11.58
CA SER A 6 -3.32 -2.56 -11.87
C SER A 6 -3.98 -3.94 -11.90
N ASN A 7 -3.27 -4.94 -12.43
CA ASN A 7 -3.79 -6.30 -12.51
C ASN A 7 -3.93 -6.97 -11.13
N GLU A 8 -3.17 -6.55 -10.11
CA GLU A 8 -3.29 -7.09 -8.76
C GLU A 8 -4.53 -6.55 -8.04
N PHE A 9 -4.83 -5.26 -8.19
CA PHE A 9 -6.05 -4.66 -7.66
C PHE A 9 -7.30 -5.29 -8.28
N GLU A 10 -7.38 -5.33 -9.61
CA GLU A 10 -8.54 -5.88 -10.33
C GLU A 10 -8.79 -7.35 -9.95
N LYS A 11 -7.72 -8.14 -9.79
CA LYS A 11 -7.84 -9.53 -9.31
C LYS A 11 -8.36 -9.62 -7.88
N ALA A 12 -7.79 -8.83 -6.97
CA ALA A 12 -8.20 -8.82 -5.57
C ALA A 12 -9.66 -8.36 -5.41
N PHE A 13 -10.08 -7.38 -6.21
CA PHE A 13 -11.43 -6.88 -6.23
C PHE A 13 -12.41 -7.93 -6.78
N ALA A 14 -12.11 -8.56 -7.92
CA ALA A 14 -12.93 -9.64 -8.47
C ALA A 14 -13.04 -10.84 -7.52
N GLU A 15 -11.97 -11.18 -6.82
CA GLU A 15 -11.97 -12.25 -5.81
C GLU A 15 -12.84 -11.88 -4.60
N LEU A 16 -12.80 -10.62 -4.16
CA LEU A 16 -13.67 -10.12 -3.10
C LEU A 16 -15.15 -10.20 -3.50
N GLU A 17 -15.51 -9.81 -4.72
CA GLU A 17 -16.88 -9.94 -5.24
C GLU A 17 -17.35 -11.40 -5.24
N GLN A 18 -16.49 -12.33 -5.64
CA GLN A 18 -16.79 -13.77 -5.60
C GLN A 18 -17.00 -14.27 -4.17
N ILE A 19 -16.20 -13.80 -3.21
CA ILE A 19 -16.35 -14.15 -1.79
C ILE A 19 -17.69 -13.65 -1.26
N VAL A 20 -18.05 -12.39 -1.52
CA VAL A 20 -19.34 -11.82 -1.10
C VAL A 20 -20.49 -12.65 -1.66
N LYS A 21 -20.45 -12.97 -2.95
CA LYS A 21 -21.48 -13.82 -3.59
C LYS A 21 -21.57 -15.21 -2.97
N ARG A 22 -20.45 -15.80 -2.53
CA ARG A 22 -20.45 -17.10 -1.84
C ARG A 22 -21.01 -16.99 -0.43
N LEU A 23 -20.69 -15.92 0.30
CA LEU A 23 -21.20 -15.66 1.65
C LEU A 23 -22.72 -15.42 1.68
N GLU A 24 -23.30 -14.97 0.57
CA GLU A 24 -24.75 -14.82 0.40
C GLU A 24 -25.48 -16.15 0.11
N SER A 25 -24.76 -17.26 -0.04
CA SER A 25 -25.35 -18.58 -0.32
C SER A 25 -25.94 -19.22 0.94
N GLU A 26 -27.18 -19.70 0.85
CA GLU A 26 -27.92 -20.31 1.97
C GLU A 26 -27.34 -21.66 2.44
N GLU A 27 -26.55 -22.34 1.61
CA GLU A 27 -26.01 -23.68 1.89
C GLU A 27 -24.53 -23.66 2.33
N LEU A 28 -23.98 -22.49 2.65
CA LEU A 28 -22.56 -22.38 3.01
C LEU A 28 -22.30 -22.92 4.43
N PRO A 29 -21.40 -23.92 4.61
CA PRO A 29 -21.04 -24.41 5.93
C PRO A 29 -20.41 -23.30 6.79
N LEU A 30 -20.64 -23.36 8.11
CA LEU A 30 -20.16 -22.33 9.05
C LEU A 30 -18.63 -22.16 9.00
N ASP A 31 -17.87 -23.25 8.97
CA ASP A 31 -16.41 -23.20 8.92
C ASP A 31 -15.92 -22.53 7.62
N GLU A 32 -16.53 -22.86 6.47
CA GLU A 32 -16.23 -22.20 5.19
C GLU A 32 -16.61 -20.72 5.20
N SER A 33 -17.72 -20.36 5.86
CA SER A 33 -18.16 -18.97 5.99
C SER A 33 -17.15 -18.11 6.77
N LEU A 34 -16.53 -18.67 7.81
CA LEU A 34 -15.50 -18.00 8.59
C LEU A 34 -14.23 -17.79 7.76
N GLU A 35 -13.77 -18.82 7.05
CA GLU A 35 -12.60 -18.72 6.17
C GLU A 35 -12.81 -17.67 5.06
N LEU A 36 -13.98 -17.68 4.42
CA LEU A 36 -14.34 -16.71 3.39
C LEU A 36 -14.46 -15.29 3.96
N PHE A 37 -15.03 -15.14 5.15
CA PHE A 37 -15.14 -13.85 5.82
C PHE A 37 -13.76 -13.26 6.13
N GLU A 38 -12.86 -14.03 6.73
CA GLU A 38 -11.49 -13.58 7.01
C GLU A 38 -10.76 -13.16 5.74
N LYS A 39 -10.89 -13.97 4.68
CA LYS A 39 -10.29 -13.67 3.39
C LYS A 39 -10.88 -12.38 2.78
N GLY A 40 -12.20 -12.21 2.87
CA GLY A 40 -12.90 -11.00 2.44
C GLY A 40 -12.40 -9.76 3.17
N ILE A 41 -12.20 -9.81 4.49
CA ILE A 41 -11.64 -8.70 5.26
C ILE A 41 -10.22 -8.36 4.80
N ARG A 42 -9.37 -9.36 4.55
CA ARG A 42 -8.00 -9.12 4.05
C ARG A 42 -8.01 -8.43 2.68
N LEU A 43 -8.83 -8.91 1.75
CA LEU A 43 -8.95 -8.33 0.40
C LEU A 43 -9.55 -6.93 0.44
N SER A 44 -10.58 -6.69 1.25
CA SER A 44 -11.18 -5.38 1.44
C SER A 44 -10.15 -4.35 1.95
N ARG A 45 -9.32 -4.72 2.93
CA ARG A 45 -8.23 -3.87 3.42
C ARG A 45 -7.20 -3.57 2.35
N PHE A 46 -6.79 -4.58 1.59
CA PHE A 46 -5.85 -4.41 0.48
C PHE A 46 -6.38 -3.43 -0.58
N CYS A 47 -7.65 -3.60 -1.00
CA CYS A 47 -8.27 -2.72 -1.98
C CYS A 47 -8.33 -1.27 -1.48
N ASN A 48 -8.75 -1.05 -0.23
CA ASN A 48 -8.79 0.29 0.36
C ASN A 48 -7.40 0.95 0.40
N GLN A 49 -6.36 0.22 0.85
CA GLN A 49 -4.99 0.75 0.86
C GLN A 49 -4.51 1.16 -0.53
N LYS A 50 -4.85 0.39 -1.57
CA LYS A 50 -4.49 0.72 -2.95
C LYS A 50 -5.21 1.96 -3.45
N LEU A 51 -6.47 2.16 -3.07
CA LEU A 51 -7.21 3.37 -3.41
C LEU A 51 -6.62 4.61 -2.70
N GLU A 52 -6.29 4.51 -1.41
CA GLU A 52 -5.64 5.58 -0.65
C GLU A 52 -4.28 5.97 -1.26
N GLU A 53 -3.47 4.99 -1.69
CA GLU A 53 -2.20 5.25 -2.38
C GLU A 53 -2.39 6.04 -3.68
N VAL A 54 -3.49 5.79 -4.41
CA VAL A 54 -3.80 6.48 -5.66
C VAL A 54 -4.33 7.89 -5.38
N GLU A 55 -5.20 8.04 -4.39
CA GLU A 55 -5.73 9.34 -3.96
C GLU A 55 -4.60 10.31 -3.58
N LYS A 56 -3.66 9.87 -2.73
CA LYS A 56 -2.48 10.67 -2.35
C LYS A 56 -1.65 11.11 -3.56
N LYS A 57 -1.46 10.23 -4.53
CA LYS A 57 -0.72 10.58 -5.77
C LYS A 57 -1.46 11.64 -6.58
N ILE A 58 -2.79 11.56 -6.65
CA ILE A 58 -3.61 12.57 -7.32
C ILE A 58 -3.48 13.92 -6.60
N GLU A 59 -3.54 13.93 -5.27
CA GLU A 59 -3.36 15.14 -4.47
C GLU A 59 -2.02 15.82 -4.73
N LEU A 60 -0.91 15.06 -4.77
CA LEU A 60 0.42 15.59 -5.09
C LEU A 60 0.47 16.22 -6.49
N ILE A 61 -0.09 15.55 -7.50
CA ILE A 61 -0.15 16.07 -8.89
C ILE A 61 -0.99 17.36 -8.94
N LEU A 62 -2.09 17.42 -8.20
CA LEU A 62 -2.95 18.60 -8.13
C LEU A 62 -2.31 19.77 -7.38
N ALA A 63 -1.53 19.50 -6.33
CA ALA A 63 -0.76 20.51 -5.60
C ALA A 63 0.34 21.11 -6.49
N ASP A 64 1.06 20.27 -7.22
CA ASP A 64 2.09 20.65 -8.18
C ASP A 64 1.50 21.49 -9.34
N SER A 65 0.38 21.06 -9.92
CA SER A 65 -0.30 21.80 -11.01
C SER A 65 -0.91 23.14 -10.59
N LYS A 66 -1.11 23.37 -9.28
CA LYS A 66 -1.56 24.66 -8.71
C LYS A 66 -0.40 25.54 -8.21
N GLY A 67 0.85 25.12 -8.42
CA GLY A 67 2.05 25.90 -8.14
C GLY A 67 2.39 26.07 -6.65
N GLN A 68 1.90 25.18 -5.77
CA GLN A 68 2.33 25.14 -4.37
C GLN A 68 3.37 24.02 -4.18
N PRO A 69 4.49 24.27 -3.48
CA PRO A 69 5.55 23.29 -3.35
C PRO A 69 5.13 22.10 -2.48
N VAL A 70 5.41 20.90 -2.98
CA VAL A 70 5.46 19.67 -2.17
C VAL A 70 6.83 19.65 -1.50
N THR A 71 6.87 19.76 -0.17
CA THR A 71 8.11 19.65 0.61
C THR A 71 8.11 18.35 1.39
N GLU A 72 9.10 17.48 1.17
CA GLU A 72 9.37 16.34 2.05
C GLU A 72 10.40 16.73 3.13
N PRO A 73 10.25 16.25 4.38
CA PRO A 73 11.25 16.45 5.42
C PRO A 73 12.59 15.84 5.02
N PHE A 74 13.65 16.63 5.11
CA PHE A 74 15.02 16.17 4.92
C PHE A 74 15.49 15.48 6.21
N GLU A 75 15.67 14.16 6.18
CA GLU A 75 16.43 13.44 7.21
C GLU A 75 17.90 13.40 6.76
N PRO A 76 18.81 14.10 7.44
CA PRO A 76 20.23 13.99 7.13
C PRO A 76 20.68 12.56 7.41
N GLU A 77 21.25 11.90 6.39
CA GLU A 77 22.00 10.68 6.58
C GLU A 77 23.15 11.02 7.56
N GLU A 78 23.17 10.38 8.73
CA GLU A 78 24.24 10.57 9.70
C GLU A 78 25.57 10.18 9.02
N GLU A 79 26.45 11.16 8.82
CA GLU A 79 27.85 10.91 8.45
C GLU A 79 28.44 10.01 9.52
N SER A 80 28.74 8.76 9.17
CA SER A 80 29.53 7.88 10.00
C SER A 80 30.91 8.50 10.19
N GLU A 81 31.17 9.05 11.38
CA GLU A 81 32.49 9.49 11.84
C GLU A 81 33.43 8.28 11.93
N GLU A 82 33.98 7.86 10.80
CA GLU A 82 35.03 6.84 10.72
C GLU A 82 36.21 7.39 9.92
N ASP A 83 36.72 8.57 10.28
CA ASP A 83 38.00 9.09 9.78
C ASP A 83 38.54 10.24 10.68
N ALA A 84 38.97 9.91 11.90
CA ALA A 84 39.85 10.80 12.70
C ALA A 84 40.63 10.03 13.78
N ALA A 85 41.31 8.95 13.41
CA ALA A 85 42.25 8.28 14.31
C ALA A 85 43.54 7.86 13.58
N THR A 86 44.25 8.83 13.01
CA THR A 86 45.69 8.69 12.71
C THR A 86 46.31 10.09 12.66
N GLU A 87 47.03 10.48 13.71
CA GLU A 87 48.45 10.86 13.62
C GLU A 87 49.00 11.10 15.05
N GLU A 88 49.89 10.21 15.49
CA GLU A 88 50.74 10.36 16.68
C GLU A 88 51.93 11.29 16.40
N GLY A 89 52.43 11.96 17.47
CA GLY A 89 53.77 12.55 17.56
C GLY A 89 53.80 14.05 17.22
N LEU A 90 54.32 14.96 18.04
CA LEU A 90 55.39 14.91 19.05
C LEU A 90 55.14 16.02 20.09
#